data_AF-A0A0A0BCZ4-F1
#
_entry.id   AF-A0A0A0BCZ4-F1
#
_cell.length_a   1.000
_cell.length_b   1.000
_cell.length_c   1.000
_cell.angle_alpha   90.00
_cell.angle_beta   90.00
_cell.angle_gamma   90.00
#
_symmetry.space_group_name_H-M   'P 1'
#
loop_
_entity.id
_entity.type
_entity.pdbx_description
1 polymer ?
#
loop_
_entity_poly.entity_id
_entity_poly.type
_entity_poly.pdbx_seq_one_letter_code
_entity_poly.pdbx_strand_id
1 'polypeptide(L)'
;MTGPGIGMRRAAQHLAQRAVGCDAVGGRERGSAAVDFALVGGLITLLFAGVVQIALVQHVRSTLVDCAAEGARYAALADRAPQDGVARTRALIESSLSAGYAQDVSAARTRLDGLDVVEVTVTAPLPVAGLLGPGGALTVTGHALAEDAAP
;
A
#
# COMPACT_ATOMS: atom_id res chain seq x y z
N MET A 1 68.86 -47.16 -19.16
CA MET A 1 69.21 -45.76 -18.83
C MET A 1 67.96 -44.93 -18.92
N THR A 2 67.42 -44.58 -17.75
CA THR A 2 66.03 -44.19 -17.51
C THR A 2 65.90 -42.67 -17.63
N GLY A 3 65.05 -42.20 -18.55
CA GLY A 3 64.95 -40.78 -18.92
C GLY A 3 64.49 -39.87 -17.77
N PRO A 4 65.19 -38.75 -17.48
CA PRO A 4 64.80 -37.78 -16.48
C PRO A 4 63.79 -36.80 -17.11
N GLY A 5 62.49 -37.00 -16.93
CA GLY A 5 61.52 -36.06 -17.52
C GLY A 5 60.06 -36.15 -17.08
N ILE A 6 59.65 -37.23 -16.39
CA ILE A 6 58.23 -37.48 -16.08
C ILE A 6 57.79 -36.71 -14.82
N GLY A 7 58.68 -36.52 -13.85
CA GLY A 7 58.34 -35.85 -12.58
C GLY A 7 58.11 -34.33 -12.72
N MET A 8 58.94 -33.65 -13.50
CA MET A 8 58.90 -32.18 -13.60
C MET A 8 57.68 -31.70 -14.41
N ARG A 9 57.24 -32.47 -15.40
CA ARG A 9 56.01 -32.19 -16.17
C ARG A 9 54.74 -32.34 -15.32
N ARG A 10 54.68 -33.34 -14.43
CA ARG A 10 53.54 -33.50 -13.49
C ARG A 10 53.46 -32.38 -12.47
N ALA A 11 54.59 -31.91 -11.94
CA ALA A 11 54.62 -30.79 -10.99
C ALA A 11 54.09 -29.49 -11.64
N ALA A 12 54.50 -29.19 -12.88
CA ALA A 12 53.99 -28.05 -13.63
C ALA A 12 52.48 -28.16 -13.93
N GLN A 13 51.98 -29.38 -14.23
CA GLN A 13 50.55 -29.63 -14.47
C GLN A 13 49.70 -29.42 -13.21
N HIS A 14 50.18 -29.85 -12.03
CA HIS A 14 49.47 -29.63 -10.76
C HIS A 14 49.36 -28.15 -10.38
N LEU A 15 50.38 -27.34 -10.68
CA LEU A 15 50.35 -25.90 -10.43
C LEU A 15 49.38 -25.17 -11.38
N ALA A 16 49.36 -25.55 -12.67
CA ALA A 16 48.40 -25.01 -13.63
C ALA A 16 46.95 -25.38 -13.27
N GLN A 17 46.69 -26.62 -12.83
CA GLN A 17 45.36 -27.04 -12.36
C GLN A 17 44.91 -26.32 -11.07
N ARG A 18 45.84 -25.95 -10.17
CA ARG A 18 45.51 -25.16 -8.97
C ARG A 18 45.15 -23.71 -9.28
N ALA A 19 45.81 -23.08 -10.25
CA ALA A 19 45.50 -21.71 -10.67
C ALA A 19 44.07 -21.61 -11.27
N VAL A 20 43.71 -22.52 -12.18
CA VAL A 20 42.36 -22.59 -12.77
C VAL A 20 41.25 -22.82 -11.72
N GLY A 21 41.54 -23.57 -10.65
CA GLY A 21 40.61 -23.78 -9.55
C GLY A 21 40.37 -22.53 -8.69
N CYS A 22 41.39 -21.70 -8.46
CA CYS A 22 41.28 -20.48 -7.65
C CYS A 22 40.43 -19.40 -8.36
N ASP A 23 40.61 -19.26 -9.69
CA ASP A 23 39.80 -18.36 -10.52
C ASP A 23 38.32 -18.78 -10.56
N ALA A 24 38.06 -20.09 -10.63
CA ALA A 24 36.70 -20.64 -10.61
C ALA A 24 36.02 -20.51 -9.23
N VAL A 25 36.77 -20.50 -8.12
CA VAL A 25 36.23 -20.24 -6.77
C VAL A 25 35.95 -18.76 -6.58
N GLY A 26 36.88 -17.88 -6.98
CA GLY A 26 36.68 -16.42 -6.90
C GLY A 26 35.51 -15.91 -7.76
N GLY A 27 35.24 -16.54 -8.90
CA GLY A 27 34.05 -16.27 -9.71
C GLY A 27 32.74 -16.69 -9.03
N ARG A 28 32.73 -17.82 -8.31
CA ARG A 28 31.55 -18.32 -7.59
C ARG A 28 31.23 -17.48 -6.34
N GLU A 29 32.24 -17.07 -5.57
CA GLU A 29 32.03 -16.19 -4.41
C GLU A 29 31.52 -14.80 -4.82
N ARG A 30 32.06 -14.21 -5.89
CA ARG A 30 31.54 -12.94 -6.44
C ARG A 30 30.10 -13.06 -6.94
N GLY A 31 29.75 -14.18 -7.58
CA GLY A 31 28.36 -14.47 -7.97
C GLY A 31 27.43 -14.60 -6.76
N SER A 32 27.88 -15.29 -5.70
CA SER A 32 27.13 -15.45 -4.47
C SER A 32 26.84 -14.12 -3.78
N ALA A 33 27.84 -13.23 -3.69
CA ALA A 33 27.67 -11.91 -3.07
C ALA A 33 26.68 -11.02 -3.85
N ALA A 34 26.72 -11.05 -5.19
CA ALA A 34 25.79 -10.30 -6.02
C ALA A 34 24.34 -10.83 -5.89
N VAL A 35 24.17 -12.15 -5.80
CA VAL A 35 22.86 -12.79 -5.59
C VAL A 35 22.31 -12.46 -4.21
N ASP A 36 23.11 -12.57 -3.16
CA ASP A 36 22.69 -12.25 -1.79
C ASP A 36 22.23 -10.79 -1.67
N PHE A 37 23.01 -9.86 -2.23
CA PHE A 37 22.64 -8.45 -2.29
C PHE A 37 21.33 -8.23 -3.06
N ALA A 38 21.15 -8.88 -4.21
CA ALA A 38 19.94 -8.77 -5.01
C ALA A 38 18.71 -9.34 -4.29
N LEU A 39 18.85 -10.46 -3.57
CA LEU A 39 17.77 -11.07 -2.80
C LEU A 39 17.38 -10.19 -1.61
N VAL A 40 18.36 -9.69 -0.84
CA VAL A 40 18.11 -8.81 0.29
C VAL A 40 17.52 -7.48 -0.17
N GLY A 41 18.11 -6.86 -1.18
CA GLY A 41 17.63 -5.60 -1.76
C GLY A 41 16.23 -5.75 -2.36
N GLY A 42 15.97 -6.84 -3.08
CA GLY A 42 14.66 -7.17 -3.63
C GLY A 42 13.61 -7.39 -2.54
N LEU A 43 13.95 -8.14 -1.49
CA LEU A 43 13.07 -8.39 -0.34
C LEU A 43 12.74 -7.09 0.39
N ILE A 44 13.74 -6.25 0.68
CA ILE A 44 13.53 -4.95 1.33
C ILE A 44 12.66 -4.03 0.46
N THR A 45 12.91 -4.00 -0.85
CA THR A 45 12.12 -3.19 -1.79
C THR A 45 10.65 -3.64 -1.80
N LEU A 46 10.41 -4.95 -1.82
CA LEU A 46 9.05 -5.51 -1.78
C LEU A 46 8.36 -5.20 -0.44
N LEU A 47 9.07 -5.32 0.68
CA LEU A 47 8.55 -4.96 2.00
C LEU A 47 8.23 -3.47 2.08
N PHE A 48 9.14 -2.62 1.60
CA PHE A 48 8.96 -1.18 1.56
C PHE A 48 7.72 -0.80 0.73
N ALA A 49 7.58 -1.37 -0.47
CA ALA A 49 6.40 -1.17 -1.31
C ALA A 49 5.12 -1.62 -0.58
N GLY A 50 5.15 -2.75 0.12
CA GLY A 50 4.03 -3.22 0.95
C GLY A 50 3.65 -2.23 2.06
N VAL A 51 4.62 -1.69 2.79
CA VAL A 51 4.37 -0.68 3.83
C VAL A 51 3.78 0.59 3.23
N VAL A 52 4.31 1.08 2.10
CA VAL A 52 3.78 2.26 1.41
C VAL A 52 2.34 2.03 0.95
N GLN A 53 2.01 0.85 0.43
CA GLN A 53 0.64 0.51 0.06
C GLN A 53 -0.31 0.53 1.26
N ILE A 54 0.08 -0.08 2.40
CA ILE A 54 -0.73 -0.06 3.62
C ILE A 54 -0.93 1.38 4.13
N ALA A 55 0.14 2.16 4.14
CA ALA A 55 0.09 3.56 4.55
C ALA A 55 -0.84 4.38 3.66
N LEU A 56 -0.80 4.18 2.35
CA LEU A 56 -1.67 4.88 1.40
C LEU A 56 -3.14 4.49 1.58
N VAL A 57 -3.44 3.20 1.75
CA VAL A 57 -4.81 2.72 2.01
C VAL A 57 -5.34 3.31 3.33
N GLN A 58 -4.53 3.29 4.39
CA GLN A 58 -4.93 3.89 5.67
C GLN A 58 -5.12 5.39 5.57
N HIS A 59 -4.22 6.09 4.87
CA HIS A 59 -4.33 7.53 4.66
C HIS A 59 -5.65 7.89 3.97
N VAL A 60 -5.97 7.25 2.84
CA VAL A 60 -7.23 7.47 2.12
C VAL A 60 -8.43 7.13 3.01
N ARG A 61 -8.41 6.00 3.71
CA ARG A 61 -9.52 5.62 4.60
C ARG A 61 -9.76 6.67 5.68
N SER A 62 -8.71 7.12 6.36
CA SER A 62 -8.82 8.13 7.40
C SER A 62 -9.35 9.44 6.84
N THR A 63 -8.80 9.92 5.72
CA THR A 63 -9.28 11.15 5.06
C THR A 63 -10.76 11.04 4.66
N LEU A 64 -11.20 9.91 4.12
CA LEU A 64 -12.61 9.71 3.75
C LEU A 64 -13.53 9.65 4.98
N VAL A 65 -13.11 8.99 6.07
CA VAL A 65 -13.86 8.97 7.34
C VAL A 65 -14.01 10.39 7.88
N ASP A 66 -12.95 11.19 7.85
CA ASP A 66 -12.97 12.58 8.30
C ASP A 66 -13.93 13.42 7.44
N CYS A 67 -13.89 13.27 6.11
CA CYS A 67 -14.80 13.97 5.20
C CYS A 67 -16.27 13.54 5.38
N ALA A 68 -16.53 12.26 5.65
CA ALA A 68 -17.86 11.73 5.90
C ALA A 68 -18.40 12.24 7.25
N ALA A 69 -17.58 12.24 8.30
CA ALA A 69 -17.95 12.76 9.60
C ALA A 69 -18.28 14.27 9.55
N GLU A 70 -17.49 15.04 8.80
CA GLU A 70 -17.74 16.49 8.62
C GLU A 70 -19.02 16.75 7.81
N GLY A 71 -19.29 15.97 6.76
CA GLY A 71 -20.55 16.09 6.02
C GLY A 71 -21.76 15.65 6.84
N ALA A 72 -21.61 14.62 7.68
CA ALA A 72 -22.65 14.19 8.61
C ALA A 72 -22.98 15.30 9.61
N ARG A 73 -21.96 15.92 10.22
CA ARG A 73 -22.13 17.08 11.10
C ARG A 73 -22.81 18.24 10.40
N TYR A 74 -22.42 18.51 9.15
CA TYR A 74 -23.02 19.58 8.37
C TYR A 74 -24.50 19.33 8.05
N ALA A 75 -24.86 18.12 7.66
CA ALA A 75 -26.25 17.76 7.36
C ALA A 75 -27.12 17.54 8.62
N ALA A 76 -26.49 17.40 9.79
CA ALA A 76 -27.18 17.23 11.06
C ALA A 76 -27.71 18.54 11.65
N LEU A 77 -27.29 19.70 11.12
CA LEU A 77 -27.84 21.00 11.49
C LEU A 77 -29.34 21.08 11.15
N ALA A 78 -30.11 21.79 11.98
CA ALA A 78 -31.57 21.82 11.90
C ALA A 78 -32.14 22.22 10.52
N ASP A 79 -31.51 23.21 9.88
CA ASP A 79 -31.94 23.72 8.58
C ASP A 79 -31.32 22.96 7.38
N ARG A 80 -30.75 21.77 7.61
CA ARG A 80 -30.04 21.02 6.59
C ARG A 80 -30.70 19.68 6.29
N ALA A 81 -30.63 19.35 5.01
CA ALA A 81 -31.08 18.08 4.50
C ALA A 81 -29.87 17.16 4.21
N PRO A 82 -30.04 15.84 4.19
CA PRO A 82 -28.95 14.91 3.93
C PRO A 82 -28.15 15.22 2.65
N GLN A 83 -28.81 15.71 1.59
CA GLN A 83 -28.13 16.09 0.35
C GLN A 83 -27.12 17.24 0.52
N ASP A 84 -27.30 18.12 1.50
CA ASP A 84 -26.33 19.18 1.81
C ASP A 84 -25.03 18.59 2.35
N GLY A 85 -25.14 17.52 3.15
CA GLY A 85 -24.01 16.73 3.65
C GLY A 85 -23.28 16.01 2.52
N VAL A 86 -24.00 15.44 1.56
CA VAL A 86 -23.42 14.83 0.36
C VAL A 86 -22.58 15.85 -0.41
N ALA A 87 -23.15 17.03 -0.69
CA ALA A 87 -22.45 18.09 -1.42
C ALA A 87 -21.19 18.55 -0.65
N ARG A 88 -21.30 18.71 0.67
CA ARG A 88 -20.17 19.08 1.54
C ARG A 88 -19.07 18.02 1.54
N THR A 89 -19.42 16.75 1.74
CA THR A 89 -18.46 15.64 1.72
C THR A 89 -17.75 15.54 0.39
N ARG A 90 -18.46 15.65 -0.74
CA ARG A 90 -17.83 15.65 -2.08
C ARG A 90 -16.79 16.75 -2.22
N ALA A 91 -17.14 17.99 -1.84
CA ALA A 91 -16.20 19.12 -1.90
C ALA A 91 -14.94 18.90 -1.04
N LEU A 92 -15.09 18.32 0.16
CA LEU A 92 -13.97 18.01 1.04
C LEU A 92 -13.08 16.92 0.45
N ILE A 93 -13.66 15.83 -0.07
CA ILE A 93 -12.93 14.75 -0.72
C ILE A 93 -12.19 15.27 -1.95
N GLU A 94 -12.82 16.07 -2.80
CA GLU A 94 -12.20 16.66 -3.99
C GLU A 94 -11.02 17.57 -3.64
N SER A 95 -11.09 18.29 -2.52
CA SER A 95 -10.00 19.15 -2.05
C SER A 95 -8.81 18.39 -1.44
N SER A 96 -9.07 17.21 -0.85
CA SER A 96 -8.07 16.44 -0.11
C SER A 96 -7.47 15.28 -0.92
N LEU A 97 -8.24 14.75 -1.87
CA LEU A 97 -7.89 13.62 -2.72
C LEU A 97 -8.13 14.01 -4.19
N SER A 98 -8.95 13.26 -4.92
CA SER A 98 -9.35 13.56 -6.30
C SER A 98 -10.84 13.33 -6.49
N ALA A 99 -11.42 13.90 -7.55
CA ALA A 99 -12.82 13.71 -7.90
C ALA A 99 -13.21 12.24 -8.08
N GLY A 100 -12.27 11.36 -8.42
CA GLY A 100 -12.52 9.91 -8.53
C GLY A 100 -12.92 9.25 -7.20
N TYR A 101 -12.57 9.85 -6.06
CA TYR A 101 -12.94 9.35 -4.73
C TYR A 101 -14.30 9.89 -4.24
N ALA A 102 -14.89 10.86 -4.93
CA ALA A 102 -16.14 11.53 -4.56
C ALA A 102 -17.36 11.06 -5.39
N GLN A 103 -17.19 10.04 -6.23
CA GLN A 103 -18.21 9.60 -7.18
C GLN A 103 -19.43 8.99 -6.48
N ASP A 104 -19.21 8.14 -5.47
CA ASP A 104 -20.27 7.49 -4.72
C ASP A 104 -20.27 7.99 -3.26
N VAL A 105 -21.20 8.92 -3.01
CA VAL A 105 -21.45 9.53 -1.69
C VAL A 105 -22.95 9.60 -1.51
N SER A 106 -23.43 9.07 -0.39
CA SER A 106 -24.84 9.11 0.01
C SER A 106 -24.96 9.56 1.46
N ALA A 107 -26.12 10.11 1.80
CA ALA A 107 -26.43 10.50 3.17
C ALA A 107 -27.87 10.14 3.50
N ALA A 108 -28.12 9.73 4.74
CA ALA A 108 -29.44 9.39 5.23
C ALA A 108 -29.60 9.84 6.68
N ARG A 109 -30.83 10.24 7.05
CA ARG A 109 -31.24 10.30 8.45
C ARG A 109 -31.59 8.89 8.91
N THR A 110 -31.04 8.45 10.03
CA THR A 110 -31.27 7.14 10.62
C THR A 110 -31.35 7.26 12.14
N ARG A 111 -31.74 6.17 12.82
CA ARG A 111 -31.66 6.07 14.28
C ARG A 111 -30.55 5.10 14.67
N LEU A 112 -29.65 5.56 15.53
CA LEU A 112 -28.58 4.73 16.08
C LEU A 112 -28.69 4.78 17.61
N ASP A 113 -28.83 3.62 18.25
CA ASP A 113 -29.04 3.50 19.71
C ASP A 113 -30.17 4.39 20.26
N GLY A 114 -31.22 4.59 19.46
CA GLY A 114 -32.38 5.41 19.82
C GLY A 114 -32.21 6.92 19.60
N LEU A 115 -31.04 7.37 19.13
CA LEU A 115 -30.76 8.77 18.81
C LEU A 115 -30.92 9.02 17.30
N ASP A 116 -31.56 10.13 16.94
CA ASP A 116 -31.63 10.55 15.55
C ASP A 116 -30.25 11.05 15.09
N VAL A 117 -29.71 10.40 14.05
CA VAL A 117 -28.39 10.69 13.50
C VAL A 117 -28.46 10.88 12.00
N VAL A 118 -27.57 11.70 11.46
CA VAL A 118 -27.25 11.69 10.03
C VAL A 118 -26.05 10.79 9.83
N GLU A 119 -26.20 9.84 8.90
CA GLU A 119 -25.13 8.99 8.41
C GLU A 119 -24.75 9.43 6.99
N VAL A 120 -23.45 9.58 6.74
CA VAL A 120 -22.88 9.79 5.41
C VAL A 120 -22.01 8.59 5.07
N THR A 121 -22.29 7.96 3.92
CA THR A 121 -21.58 6.80 3.42
C THR A 121 -20.84 7.16 2.13
N VAL A 122 -19.57 6.78 2.06
CA VAL A 122 -18.71 7.00 0.90
C VAL A 122 -18.14 5.67 0.44
N THR A 123 -18.29 5.37 -0.85
CA THR A 123 -17.66 4.21 -1.49
C THR A 123 -16.67 4.68 -2.55
N ALA A 124 -15.41 4.29 -2.41
CA ALA A 124 -14.31 4.80 -3.22
C ALA A 124 -13.34 3.68 -3.63
N PRO A 125 -12.58 3.86 -4.72
CA PRO A 125 -11.61 2.85 -5.16
C PRO A 125 -10.46 2.68 -4.16
N LEU A 126 -10.01 1.45 -3.95
CA LEU A 126 -8.81 1.19 -3.16
C LEU A 126 -7.56 1.74 -3.87
N PRO A 127 -6.67 2.48 -3.18
CA PRO A 127 -5.46 3.05 -3.77
C PRO A 127 -4.32 2.03 -3.87
N VAL A 128 -4.57 0.86 -4.47
CA VAL A 128 -3.56 -0.20 -4.62
C VAL A 128 -2.83 -0.09 -5.97
N ALA A 129 -1.51 -0.27 -5.95
CA ALA A 129 -0.70 -0.24 -7.16
C ALA A 129 -0.50 -1.66 -7.73
N GLY A 130 -1.04 -1.92 -8.93
CA GLY A 130 -0.62 -2.87 -9.99
C GLY A 130 -0.36 -4.36 -9.71
N LEU A 131 -0.03 -4.77 -8.49
CA LEU A 131 0.44 -6.12 -8.13
C LEU A 131 -0.67 -7.03 -7.54
N LEU A 132 -1.84 -6.48 -7.20
CA LEU A 132 -2.88 -7.16 -6.40
C LEU A 132 -4.23 -7.38 -7.13
N GLY A 133 -4.29 -7.31 -8.47
CA GLY A 133 -5.51 -7.55 -9.24
C GLY A 133 -6.44 -6.32 -9.37
N PRO A 134 -7.65 -6.48 -9.96
CA PRO A 134 -8.57 -5.36 -10.17
C PRO A 134 -8.97 -4.71 -8.84
N GLY A 135 -8.95 -3.37 -8.82
CA GLY A 135 -9.13 -2.58 -7.59
C GLY A 135 -10.48 -2.86 -6.92
N GLY A 136 -10.44 -3.29 -5.67
CA GLY A 136 -11.63 -3.35 -4.82
C GLY A 136 -12.11 -1.95 -4.42
N ALA A 137 -13.28 -1.87 -3.81
CA ALA A 137 -13.82 -0.65 -3.24
C ALA A 137 -13.67 -0.63 -1.71
N LEU A 138 -13.48 0.56 -1.16
CA LEU A 138 -13.49 0.86 0.26
C LEU A 138 -14.77 1.63 0.57
N THR A 139 -15.56 1.13 1.51
CA THR A 139 -16.72 1.85 2.04
C THR A 139 -16.40 2.37 3.44
N VAL A 140 -16.69 3.65 3.68
CA VAL A 140 -16.58 4.28 5.00
C VAL A 140 -17.88 5.00 5.35
N THR A 141 -18.14 5.14 6.64
CA THR A 141 -19.31 5.85 7.16
C THR A 141 -18.88 6.90 8.18
N GLY A 142 -19.59 8.02 8.21
CA GLY A 142 -19.49 9.06 9.23
C GLY A 142 -20.87 9.36 9.80
N HIS A 143 -20.93 9.63 11.11
CA HIS A 143 -22.19 9.86 11.81
C HIS A 143 -22.16 11.15 12.62
N ALA A 144 -23.31 11.82 12.74
CA ALA A 144 -23.51 12.96 13.62
C ALA A 144 -24.94 13.00 14.17
N LEU A 145 -25.11 13.43 15.43
CA LEU A 145 -26.43 13.61 16.04
C LEU A 145 -27.18 14.76 15.37
N ALA A 146 -28.45 14.55 15.01
CA ALA A 146 -29.29 15.61 14.46
C ALA A 146 -29.61 16.66 15.53
N GLU A 147 -29.46 17.94 15.20
CA GLU A 147 -29.76 19.06 16.11
C GLU A 147 -31.26 19.18 16.39
N ASP A 148 -32.10 18.63 15.50
CA ASP A 148 -33.55 18.49 15.69
C ASP A 148 -33.94 17.43 16.75
N ALA A 149 -32.97 16.64 17.24
CA ALA A 149 -33.19 15.53 18.16
C ALA A 149 -33.35 15.94 19.64
N ALA A 150 -33.70 17.20 19.91
CA ALA A 150 -34.11 17.63 21.25
C ALA A 150 -35.57 17.20 21.51
N PRO A 151 -35.84 16.38 22.55
CA PRO A 151 -37.21 16.11 23.00
C PRO A 151 -37.88 17.32 23.66
#